data_AF-A0A419N9N0-F1
#
_entry.id   AF-A0A419N9N0-F1
#
_cell.length_a   1.000
_cell.length_b   1.000
_cell.length_c   1.000
_cell.angle_alpha   90.00
_cell.angle_beta   90.00
_cell.angle_gamma   90.00
#
_symmetry.space_group_name_H-M   'P 1'
#
loop_
_entity.id
_entity.type
_entity.pdbx_description
1 polymer ?
#
loop_
_entity_poly.entity_id
_entity_poly.type
_entity_poly.pdbx_seq_one_letter_code
_entity_poly.pdbx_strand_id
1 'polypeptide(L)'
;MRHPLVTLLLTAAVMVTAGCGFHLRGKTNVPDELQTIVLDSGDPYGPMTRDIRTQLRLSNVTIVEDPTTQQRKDIPSLRVGPEVTGQSTASIFQDGKTAEYQMEMNLSATVLMPGKDIYPIHVKVFRSFFDNPLTALAKDNEQDIILEEMRQQAAQQLIRKLLTVHASELHKAEDVGARQVEVISTGASAASESSEDTKEVPPTTSSSTSVK
;
A
#
# COMPACT_ATOMS: atom_id res chain seq x y z
N MET A 1 -1.56 -35.12 -53.28
CA MET A 1 -0.50 -35.17 -52.25
C MET A 1 -1.13 -34.78 -50.91
N ARG A 2 -1.29 -35.73 -49.99
CA ARG A 2 -1.74 -35.42 -48.62
C ARG A 2 -0.48 -35.10 -47.83
N HIS A 3 -0.38 -33.90 -47.27
CA HIS A 3 0.76 -33.47 -46.45
C HIS A 3 0.38 -33.55 -44.96
N PRO A 4 0.30 -34.77 -44.37
CA PRO A 4 -0.17 -34.97 -43.00
C PRO A 4 0.72 -34.23 -41.98
N LEU A 5 1.99 -34.05 -42.33
CA LEU A 5 2.98 -33.36 -41.50
C LEU A 5 2.73 -31.85 -41.44
N VAL A 6 2.28 -31.24 -42.54
CA VAL A 6 1.93 -29.81 -42.59
C VAL A 6 0.66 -29.55 -41.79
N THR A 7 -0.35 -30.42 -41.90
CA THR A 7 -1.58 -30.30 -41.11
C THR A 7 -1.32 -30.48 -39.61
N LEU A 8 -0.43 -31.39 -39.22
CA LEU A 8 -0.07 -31.62 -37.82
C LEU A 8 0.67 -30.40 -37.22
N LEU A 9 1.58 -29.82 -37.98
CA LEU A 9 2.35 -28.64 -37.56
C LEU A 9 1.44 -27.41 -37.44
N LEU A 10 0.46 -27.25 -38.35
CA LEU A 10 -0.55 -26.20 -38.28
C LEU A 10 -1.45 -26.34 -37.03
N THR A 11 -1.90 -27.56 -36.71
CA THR A 11 -2.73 -27.80 -35.51
C THR A 11 -1.96 -27.54 -34.21
N ALA A 12 -0.67 -27.91 -34.15
CA ALA A 12 0.17 -27.65 -32.99
C ALA A 12 0.37 -26.14 -32.77
N ALA A 13 0.57 -25.37 -33.85
CA ALA A 13 0.71 -23.91 -33.78
C ALA A 13 -0.57 -23.22 -33.26
N VAL A 14 -1.74 -23.70 -33.67
CA VAL A 14 -3.04 -23.18 -33.17
C VAL A 14 -3.24 -23.51 -31.69
N MET A 15 -2.87 -24.72 -31.24
CA MET A 15 -3.07 -25.12 -29.84
C MET A 15 -2.17 -24.36 -28.87
N VAL A 16 -0.93 -24.05 -29.28
CA VAL A 16 0.01 -23.24 -28.48
C VAL A 16 -0.41 -21.77 -28.41
N THR A 17 -1.10 -21.25 -29.42
CA THR A 17 -1.58 -19.85 -29.44
C THR A 17 -2.98 -19.68 -28.83
N ALA A 18 -3.77 -20.75 -28.68
CA ALA A 18 -5.10 -20.70 -28.08
C ALA A 18 -5.12 -20.54 -26.54
N GLY A 19 -3.95 -20.62 -25.88
CA GLY A 19 -3.80 -20.55 -24.43
C GLY A 19 -3.07 -19.31 -23.94
N CYS A 20 -3.59 -18.10 -24.17
CA CYS A 20 -3.20 -16.97 -23.32
C CYS A 20 -3.69 -17.32 -21.91
N GLY A 21 -2.80 -17.70 -20.99
CA GLY A 21 -3.07 -18.18 -19.62
C GLY A 21 -3.73 -17.16 -18.67
N PHE A 22 -4.59 -16.30 -19.22
CA PHE A 22 -5.44 -15.38 -18.50
C PHE A 22 -6.53 -16.18 -17.77
N HIS A 23 -6.54 -16.08 -16.46
CA HIS A 23 -7.64 -16.57 -15.64
C HIS A 23 -8.49 -15.38 -15.22
N LEU A 24 -9.81 -15.58 -15.12
CA LEU A 24 -10.69 -14.55 -14.58
C LEU A 24 -10.21 -14.22 -13.16
N ARG A 25 -9.98 -12.93 -12.92
CA ARG A 25 -9.63 -12.43 -11.59
C ARG A 25 -10.77 -12.83 -10.65
N GLY A 26 -10.46 -13.59 -9.60
CA GLY A 26 -11.40 -13.91 -8.54
C GLY A 26 -11.82 -12.66 -7.76
N LYS A 27 -12.33 -12.84 -6.54
CA LYS A 27 -12.68 -11.72 -5.64
C LYS A 27 -11.49 -10.74 -5.55
N THR A 28 -11.76 -9.44 -5.47
CA THR A 28 -10.73 -8.41 -5.33
C THR A 28 -9.80 -8.78 -4.18
N ASN A 29 -8.56 -9.15 -4.49
CA ASN A 29 -7.57 -9.58 -3.51
C ASN A 29 -7.22 -8.36 -2.64
N VAL A 30 -7.98 -8.13 -1.57
CA VAL A 30 -7.47 -7.44 -0.39
C VAL A 30 -7.15 -8.58 0.59
N PRO A 31 -5.97 -8.58 1.22
CA PRO A 31 -5.61 -9.62 2.19
C PRO A 31 -6.59 -9.63 3.36
N ASP A 32 -6.87 -10.82 3.92
CA ASP A 32 -7.85 -10.96 5.02
C ASP A 32 -7.51 -10.07 6.23
N GLU A 33 -6.21 -9.83 6.49
CA GLU A 33 -5.73 -8.92 7.54
C GLU A 33 -6.19 -7.47 7.34
N LEU A 34 -6.42 -7.05 6.10
CA LEU A 34 -6.84 -5.69 5.71
C LEU A 34 -8.32 -5.63 5.29
N GLN A 35 -9.09 -6.70 5.55
CA GLN A 35 -10.51 -6.75 5.23
C GLN A 35 -11.34 -5.84 6.15
N THR A 36 -10.83 -5.54 7.36
CA THR A 36 -11.45 -4.61 8.31
C THR A 36 -10.42 -3.56 8.67
N ILE A 37 -10.70 -2.29 8.34
CA ILE A 37 -9.77 -1.19 8.61
C ILE A 37 -10.48 0.00 9.25
N VAL A 38 -9.71 0.79 9.97
CA VAL A 38 -10.08 2.14 10.37
C VAL A 38 -9.59 3.13 9.32
N LEU A 39 -10.48 3.98 8.83
CA LEU A 39 -10.10 5.07 7.92
C LEU A 39 -9.86 6.34 8.74
N ASP A 40 -8.61 6.80 8.76
CA ASP A 40 -8.19 8.06 9.38
C ASP A 40 -7.86 9.07 8.28
N SER A 41 -8.46 10.26 8.32
CA SER A 41 -8.23 11.32 7.35
C SER A 41 -8.38 12.67 8.02
N GLY A 42 -7.53 13.63 7.63
CA GLY A 42 -7.65 15.02 8.09
C GLY A 42 -8.93 15.71 7.61
N ASP A 43 -9.53 15.22 6.52
CA ASP A 43 -10.84 15.66 6.02
C ASP A 43 -11.75 14.44 5.75
N PRO A 44 -12.51 13.97 6.76
CA PRO A 44 -13.36 12.77 6.65
C PRO A 44 -14.51 12.87 5.63
N TYR A 45 -14.90 14.09 5.26
CA TYR A 45 -16.02 14.39 4.35
C TYR A 45 -15.56 14.92 2.99
N GLY A 46 -14.26 15.17 2.82
CA GLY A 46 -13.68 15.61 1.56
C GLY A 46 -13.87 14.63 0.41
N PRO A 47 -13.78 15.11 -0.85
CA PRO A 47 -14.04 14.31 -2.04
C PRO A 47 -13.10 13.11 -2.15
N MET A 48 -11.80 13.28 -1.89
CA MET A 48 -10.84 12.19 -1.91
C MET A 48 -11.16 11.09 -0.89
N THR A 49 -11.46 11.46 0.37
CA THR A 49 -11.81 10.48 1.41
C THR A 49 -13.10 9.74 1.05
N ARG A 50 -14.07 10.43 0.45
CA ARG A 50 -15.32 9.82 -0.05
C ARG A 50 -15.05 8.78 -1.14
N ASP A 51 -14.18 9.09 -2.09
CA ASP A 51 -13.84 8.18 -3.19
C ASP A 51 -13.06 6.97 -2.68
N ILE A 52 -12.13 7.17 -1.74
CA ILE A 52 -11.42 6.08 -1.04
C ILE A 52 -12.40 5.19 -0.28
N ARG A 53 -13.32 5.76 0.49
CA ARG A 53 -14.37 5.01 1.22
C ARG A 53 -15.21 4.17 0.26
N THR A 54 -15.62 4.75 -0.87
CA THR A 54 -16.38 4.07 -1.91
C THR A 54 -15.58 2.91 -2.49
N GLN A 55 -14.31 3.14 -2.84
CA GLN A 55 -13.45 2.13 -3.43
C GLN A 55 -13.11 0.98 -2.47
N LEU A 56 -12.96 1.26 -1.18
CA LEU A 56 -12.80 0.25 -0.13
C LEU A 56 -14.04 -0.63 -0.02
N ARG A 57 -15.24 -0.02 0.00
CA ARG A 57 -16.52 -0.77 0.00
C ARG A 57 -16.69 -1.62 -1.26
N LEU A 58 -16.33 -1.11 -2.44
CA LEU A 58 -16.32 -1.86 -3.69
C LEU A 58 -15.35 -3.05 -3.67
N SER A 59 -14.33 -3.00 -2.82
CA SER A 59 -13.35 -4.07 -2.63
C SER A 59 -13.70 -4.98 -1.45
N ASN A 60 -14.95 -4.91 -0.95
CA ASN A 60 -15.48 -5.64 0.21
C ASN A 60 -14.72 -5.38 1.52
N VAL A 61 -14.07 -4.24 1.67
CA VAL A 61 -13.40 -3.85 2.92
C VAL A 61 -14.42 -3.20 3.87
N THR A 62 -14.50 -3.71 5.09
CA THR A 62 -15.34 -3.16 6.16
C THR A 62 -14.61 -2.01 6.83
N ILE A 63 -15.28 -0.86 6.90
CA ILE A 63 -14.73 0.36 7.50
C ILE A 63 -15.37 0.53 8.87
N VAL A 64 -14.54 0.61 9.91
CA VAL A 64 -15.01 0.85 11.28
C VAL A 64 -14.97 2.35 11.57
N GLU A 65 -16.14 2.96 11.78
CA GLU A 65 -16.31 4.42 11.90
C GLU A 65 -16.33 4.92 13.36
N ASP A 66 -16.27 4.01 14.33
CA ASP A 66 -16.39 4.36 15.75
C ASP A 66 -15.19 5.22 16.24
N PRO A 67 -15.43 6.39 16.84
CA PRO A 67 -14.36 7.30 17.27
C PRO A 67 -13.48 6.69 18.38
N THR A 68 -14.01 5.75 19.17
CA THR A 68 -13.25 4.97 20.17
C THR A 68 -12.34 3.91 19.54
N THR A 69 -12.59 3.58 18.26
CA THR A 69 -11.85 2.58 17.49
C THR A 69 -10.66 3.18 16.76
N GLN A 70 -10.65 4.49 16.55
CA GLN A 70 -9.48 5.20 16.03
C GLN A 70 -8.24 5.02 16.95
N GLN A 71 -8.44 4.66 18.22
CA GLN A 71 -7.36 4.31 19.16
C GLN A 71 -7.24 2.81 19.44
N ARG A 72 -8.04 1.95 18.80
CA ARG A 72 -7.96 0.50 18.95
C ARG A 72 -6.70 0.00 18.24
N LYS A 73 -5.77 -0.54 19.03
CA LYS A 73 -4.46 -1.02 18.55
C LYS A 73 -4.51 -2.40 17.90
N ASP A 74 -5.69 -3.01 17.83
CA ASP A 74 -5.96 -4.36 17.32
C ASP A 74 -6.41 -4.38 15.86
N ILE A 75 -6.83 -3.24 15.29
CA ILE A 75 -7.32 -3.13 13.91
C ILE A 75 -6.36 -2.27 13.10
N PRO A 76 -5.99 -2.65 11.86
CA PRO A 76 -5.18 -1.80 11.00
C PRO A 76 -5.88 -0.50 10.62
N SER A 77 -5.11 0.57 10.59
CA SER A 77 -5.60 1.89 10.19
C SER A 77 -4.95 2.36 8.89
N LEU A 78 -5.77 2.88 8.00
CA LEU A 78 -5.34 3.58 6.79
C LEU A 78 -5.45 5.07 7.06
N ARG A 79 -4.31 5.72 7.24
CA ARG A 79 -4.21 7.16 7.38
C ARG A 79 -4.00 7.81 6.02
N VAL A 80 -4.95 8.63 5.60
CA VAL A 80 -4.91 9.36 4.34
C VAL A 80 -4.31 10.75 4.59
N GLY A 81 -3.23 11.07 3.89
CA GLY A 81 -2.61 12.39 3.88
C GLY A 81 -3.33 13.36 2.94
N PRO A 82 -2.85 14.61 2.84
CA PRO A 82 -3.44 15.58 1.92
C PRO A 82 -3.27 15.16 0.46
N GLU A 83 -4.28 15.43 -0.34
CA GLU A 83 -4.20 15.46 -1.79
C GLU A 83 -3.50 16.76 -2.22
N VAL A 84 -2.51 16.65 -3.10
CA VAL A 84 -1.83 17.79 -3.71
C VAL A 84 -1.98 17.71 -5.21
N THR A 85 -2.62 18.72 -5.80
CA THR A 85 -2.85 18.81 -7.24
C THR A 85 -2.02 19.95 -7.82
N GLY A 86 -1.39 19.70 -8.97
CA GLY A 86 -0.62 20.66 -9.74
C GLY A 86 -1.03 20.66 -11.19
N GLN A 87 -0.78 21.78 -11.87
CA GLN A 87 -1.03 21.97 -13.30
C GLN A 87 0.20 22.63 -13.92
N SER A 88 0.62 22.12 -15.08
CA SER A 88 1.73 22.69 -15.86
C SER A 88 1.42 22.63 -17.36
N THR A 89 2.07 23.49 -18.14
CA THR A 89 1.97 23.44 -19.61
C THR A 89 2.72 22.23 -20.12
N ALA A 90 2.02 21.34 -20.83
CA ALA A 90 2.60 20.15 -21.45
C ALA A 90 3.11 20.44 -22.86
N SER A 91 2.39 21.28 -23.61
CA SER A 91 2.74 21.67 -24.98
C SER A 91 2.29 23.10 -25.29
N ILE A 92 2.92 23.70 -26.31
CA ILE A 92 2.62 25.05 -26.78
C ILE A 92 2.39 25.08 -28.30
N PHE A 93 1.58 26.02 -28.77
CA PHE A 93 1.41 26.34 -30.18
C PHE A 93 2.58 27.19 -30.72
N GLN A 94 2.65 27.35 -32.05
CA GLN A 94 3.69 28.17 -32.70
C GLN A 94 3.64 29.66 -32.31
N ASP A 95 2.48 30.15 -31.89
CA ASP A 95 2.31 31.51 -31.37
C ASP A 95 2.72 31.66 -29.90
N GLY A 96 3.24 30.60 -29.28
CA GLY A 96 3.74 30.57 -27.91
C GLY A 96 2.67 30.38 -26.83
N LYS A 97 1.40 30.21 -27.20
CA LYS A 97 0.31 29.93 -26.24
C LYS A 97 0.30 28.47 -25.82
N THR A 98 -0.20 28.19 -24.63
CA THR A 98 -0.43 26.82 -24.16
C THR A 98 -1.39 26.10 -25.11
N ALA A 99 -1.01 24.89 -25.53
CA ALA A 99 -1.87 24.00 -26.28
C ALA A 99 -2.53 22.97 -25.36
N GLU A 100 -1.73 22.35 -24.49
CA GLU A 100 -2.21 21.36 -23.53
C GLU A 100 -1.68 21.67 -22.13
N TYR A 101 -2.56 21.51 -21.15
CA TYR A 101 -2.19 21.43 -19.75
C TYR A 101 -2.05 19.98 -19.33
N GLN A 102 -1.05 19.69 -18.50
CA GLN A 102 -0.93 18.46 -17.75
C GLN A 102 -1.28 18.72 -16.29
N MET A 103 -2.21 17.93 -15.77
CA MET A 103 -2.55 17.87 -14.35
C MET A 103 -1.83 16.70 -13.69
N GLU A 104 -1.27 16.94 -12.53
CA GLU A 104 -0.67 15.94 -11.65
C GLU A 104 -1.39 15.95 -10.30
N MET A 105 -1.83 14.79 -9.85
CA MET A 105 -2.38 14.60 -8.51
C MET A 105 -1.48 13.65 -7.72
N ASN A 106 -1.03 14.11 -6.56
CA ASN A 106 -0.23 13.36 -5.61
C ASN A 106 -1.07 13.06 -4.37
N LEU A 107 -1.14 11.78 -4.01
CA LEU A 107 -1.77 11.31 -2.78
C LEU A 107 -0.75 10.55 -1.96
N SER A 108 -0.62 10.96 -0.70
CA SER A 108 0.15 10.25 0.31
C SER A 108 -0.80 9.56 1.28
N ALA A 109 -0.49 8.32 1.64
CA ALA A 109 -1.22 7.57 2.65
C ALA A 109 -0.26 6.67 3.41
N THR A 110 -0.69 6.22 4.58
CA THR A 110 0.10 5.37 5.45
C THR A 110 -0.79 4.28 6.01
N VAL A 111 -0.36 3.03 5.90
CA VAL A 111 -1.02 1.90 6.56
C VAL A 111 -0.28 1.58 7.85
N LEU A 112 -1.01 1.56 8.95
CA LEU A 112 -0.50 1.20 10.27
C LEU A 112 -1.04 -0.18 10.61
N MET A 113 -0.13 -1.13 10.81
CA MET A 113 -0.45 -2.50 11.16
C MET A 113 -0.25 -2.72 12.68
N PRO A 114 -1.27 -3.20 13.41
CA PRO A 114 -1.19 -3.59 14.82
C PRO A 114 0.02 -4.46 15.16
N GLY A 115 0.92 -3.96 16.02
CA GLY A 115 2.10 -4.71 16.45
C GLY A 115 3.14 -4.97 15.35
N LYS A 116 2.97 -4.37 14.17
CA LYS A 116 3.90 -4.44 13.04
C LYS A 116 4.38 -3.02 12.68
N ASP A 117 4.96 -2.85 11.50
CA ASP A 117 5.56 -1.58 11.07
C ASP A 117 4.55 -0.63 10.41
N ILE A 118 5.05 0.54 10.01
CA ILE A 118 4.32 1.58 9.30
C ILE A 118 4.68 1.51 7.81
N TYR A 119 3.67 1.45 6.95
CA TYR A 119 3.85 1.28 5.51
C TYR A 119 3.38 2.53 4.74
N PRO A 120 4.29 3.38 4.25
CA PRO A 120 3.93 4.52 3.43
C PRO A 120 3.52 4.09 2.01
N ILE A 121 2.48 4.72 1.50
CA ILE A 121 1.92 4.52 0.16
C ILE A 121 1.86 5.86 -0.55
N HIS A 122 2.45 5.90 -1.74
CA HIS A 122 2.39 7.06 -2.63
C HIS A 122 1.68 6.69 -3.93
N VAL A 123 0.74 7.54 -4.33
CA VAL A 123 0.00 7.43 -5.59
C VAL A 123 0.16 8.73 -6.36
N LYS A 124 0.43 8.61 -7.67
CA LYS A 124 0.48 9.71 -8.61
C LYS A 124 -0.45 9.43 -9.78
N VAL A 125 -1.26 10.40 -10.15
CA VAL A 125 -2.14 10.32 -11.32
C VAL A 125 -1.89 11.51 -12.22
N PHE A 126 -1.85 11.26 -13.52
CA PHE A 126 -1.65 12.28 -14.55
C PHE A 126 -2.81 12.28 -15.53
N ARG A 127 -3.18 13.48 -15.99
CA ARG A 127 -4.12 13.72 -17.08
C ARG A 127 -3.66 14.92 -17.89
N SER A 128 -3.94 14.92 -19.18
CA SER A 128 -3.75 16.08 -20.04
C SER A 128 -5.04 16.46 -20.73
N PHE A 129 -5.21 17.74 -21.00
CA PHE A 129 -6.34 18.28 -21.77
C PHE A 129 -5.93 19.52 -22.55
N PHE A 130 -6.62 19.77 -23.66
CA PHE A 130 -6.37 20.93 -24.51
C PHE A 130 -6.98 22.19 -23.92
N ASP A 131 -6.23 23.29 -23.96
CA ASP A 131 -6.73 24.61 -23.62
C ASP A 131 -7.55 25.22 -24.76
N ASN A 132 -8.52 26.06 -24.41
CA ASN A 132 -9.22 26.92 -25.36
C ASN A 132 -9.66 28.24 -24.70
N PRO A 133 -8.96 29.35 -24.95
CA PRO A 133 -9.27 30.63 -24.32
C PRO A 133 -10.62 31.22 -24.76
N LEU A 134 -11.17 30.80 -25.90
CA LEU A 134 -12.50 31.25 -26.35
C LEU A 134 -13.63 30.59 -25.57
N THR A 135 -13.36 29.49 -24.86
CA THR A 135 -14.35 28.71 -24.10
C THR A 135 -13.86 28.41 -22.69
N ALA A 136 -13.22 29.39 -22.03
CA ALA A 136 -12.62 29.21 -20.71
C ALA A 136 -13.57 28.57 -19.69
N LEU A 137 -14.83 29.04 -19.60
CA LEU A 137 -15.81 28.46 -18.68
C LEU A 137 -16.11 26.98 -18.97
N ALA A 138 -16.13 26.56 -20.25
CA ALA A 138 -16.31 25.16 -20.58
C ALA A 138 -15.09 24.32 -20.18
N LYS A 139 -13.88 24.90 -20.30
CA LYS A 139 -12.63 24.26 -19.89
C LYS A 139 -12.49 24.15 -18.38
N ASP A 140 -12.99 25.10 -17.61
CA ASP A 140 -13.06 24.99 -16.15
C ASP A 140 -13.95 23.79 -15.73
N ASN A 141 -15.12 23.63 -16.37
CA ASN A 141 -15.99 22.48 -16.08
C ASN A 141 -15.36 21.14 -16.52
N GLU A 142 -14.67 21.11 -17.65
CA GLU A 142 -13.90 19.92 -18.09
C GLU A 142 -12.81 19.57 -17.07
N GLN A 143 -12.09 20.57 -16.57
CA GLN A 143 -11.06 20.40 -15.54
C GLN A 143 -11.64 19.82 -14.25
N ASP A 144 -12.82 20.27 -13.81
CA ASP A 144 -13.49 19.72 -12.60
C ASP A 144 -13.86 18.24 -12.79
N ILE A 145 -14.35 17.86 -13.97
CA ILE A 145 -14.64 16.46 -14.31
C ILE A 145 -13.37 15.63 -14.30
N ILE A 146 -12.30 16.12 -14.92
CA ILE A 146 -10.98 15.46 -14.94
C ILE A 146 -10.47 15.27 -13.51
N LEU A 147 -10.61 16.28 -12.64
CA LEU A 147 -10.19 16.20 -11.25
C LEU A 147 -10.94 15.10 -10.48
N GLU A 148 -12.26 14.99 -10.68
CA GLU A 148 -13.07 13.91 -10.09
C GLU A 148 -12.61 12.52 -10.58
N GLU A 149 -12.40 12.34 -11.88
CA GLU A 149 -11.90 11.08 -12.44
C GLU A 149 -10.49 10.74 -11.93
N MET A 150 -9.63 11.74 -11.77
CA MET A 150 -8.29 11.56 -11.20
C MET A 150 -8.36 11.08 -9.75
N ARG A 151 -9.27 11.61 -8.91
CA ARG A 151 -9.46 11.14 -7.53
C ARG A 151 -9.95 9.70 -7.50
N GLN A 152 -10.93 9.35 -8.33
CA GLN A 152 -11.41 7.97 -8.44
C GLN A 152 -10.28 7.01 -8.86
N GLN A 153 -9.45 7.41 -9.84
CA GLN A 153 -8.30 6.61 -10.24
C GLN A 153 -7.25 6.53 -9.12
N ALA A 154 -7.00 7.62 -8.38
CA ALA A 154 -6.06 7.64 -7.28
C ALA A 154 -6.50 6.69 -6.15
N ALA A 155 -7.78 6.72 -5.78
CA ALA A 155 -8.37 5.79 -4.84
C ALA A 155 -8.19 4.34 -5.29
N GLN A 156 -8.53 4.01 -6.55
CA GLN A 156 -8.33 2.66 -7.10
C GLN A 156 -6.87 2.19 -7.01
N GLN A 157 -5.92 3.08 -7.31
CA GLN A 157 -4.49 2.76 -7.21
C GLN A 157 -4.05 2.58 -5.74
N LEU A 158 -4.55 3.40 -4.82
CA LEU A 158 -4.27 3.27 -3.39
C LEU A 158 -4.73 1.91 -2.87
N ILE A 159 -5.96 1.50 -3.16
CA ILE A 159 -6.49 0.21 -2.71
C ILE A 159 -5.68 -0.95 -3.30
N ARG A 160 -5.27 -0.87 -4.58
CA ARG A 160 -4.37 -1.88 -5.17
C ARG A 160 -3.02 -1.95 -4.45
N LYS A 161 -2.48 -0.83 -3.98
CA LYS A 161 -1.21 -0.79 -3.23
C LYS A 161 -1.34 -1.35 -1.80
N LEU A 162 -2.56 -1.58 -1.29
CA LEU A 162 -2.72 -2.35 -0.04
C LEU A 162 -2.20 -3.80 -0.19
N LEU A 163 -2.27 -4.37 -1.39
CA LEU A 163 -1.66 -5.69 -1.67
C LEU A 163 -0.14 -5.70 -1.48
N THR A 164 0.54 -4.60 -1.80
CA THR A 164 1.99 -4.53 -1.66
C THR A 164 2.41 -4.46 -0.20
N VAL A 165 1.57 -3.88 0.68
CA VAL A 165 1.79 -3.88 2.13
C VAL A 165 1.83 -5.30 2.66
N HIS A 166 0.87 -6.13 2.29
CA HIS A 166 0.85 -7.53 2.71
C HIS A 166 2.04 -8.34 2.18
N ALA A 167 2.44 -8.14 0.93
CA ALA A 167 3.65 -8.79 0.41
C ALA A 167 4.90 -8.38 1.21
N SER A 168 5.03 -7.10 1.57
CA SER A 168 6.16 -6.63 2.40
C SER A 168 6.14 -7.18 3.83
N GLU A 169 4.96 -7.42 4.39
CA GLU A 169 4.81 -8.07 5.70
C GLU A 169 5.28 -9.53 5.67
N LEU A 170 4.90 -10.28 4.63
CA LEU A 170 5.32 -11.68 4.47
C LEU A 170 6.84 -11.82 4.36
N HIS A 171 7.50 -11.00 3.54
CA HIS A 171 8.96 -11.02 3.41
C HIS A 171 9.66 -10.67 4.73
N LYS A 172 9.12 -9.70 5.48
CA LYS A 172 9.70 -9.32 6.77
C LYS A 172 9.56 -10.44 7.81
N ALA A 173 8.47 -11.19 7.79
CA ALA A 173 8.27 -12.36 8.65
C ALA A 173 9.27 -13.49 8.32
N GLU A 174 9.59 -13.70 7.03
CA GLU A 174 10.57 -14.70 6.58
C GLU A 174 12.00 -14.33 7.01
N ASP A 175 12.40 -13.07 6.88
CA ASP A 175 13.71 -12.56 7.34
C ASP A 175 13.90 -12.69 8.85
N VAL A 176 12.84 -12.46 9.64
CA VAL A 176 12.88 -12.62 11.10
C VAL A 176 12.99 -14.10 11.48
N GLY A 177 12.27 -14.98 10.78
CA GLY A 177 12.38 -16.43 10.95
C GLY A 177 13.79 -16.96 10.60
N ALA A 178 14.36 -16.50 9.49
CA ALA A 178 15.72 -16.87 9.08
C ALA A 178 16.79 -16.40 10.09
N ARG A 179 16.66 -15.18 10.62
CA ARG A 179 17.55 -14.69 11.68
C ARG A 179 17.42 -15.44 13.00
N GLN A 180 16.22 -15.90 13.37
CA GLN A 180 16.04 -16.75 14.56
C GLN A 180 16.68 -18.13 14.39
N VAL A 181 16.64 -18.72 13.19
CA VAL A 181 17.28 -20.01 12.91
C VAL A 181 18.82 -19.91 12.99
N GLU A 182 19.43 -18.82 12.53
CA GLU A 182 20.88 -18.59 12.62
C GLU A 182 21.36 -18.40 14.08
N VAL A 183 20.57 -17.72 14.92
CA VAL A 183 20.89 -17.50 16.34
C VAL A 183 20.77 -18.80 17.16
N ILE A 184 19.80 -19.67 16.86
CA ILE A 184 19.65 -20.96 17.56
C ILE A 184 20.76 -21.95 17.17
N SER A 185 21.26 -21.90 15.92
CA SER A 185 22.36 -22.76 15.47
C SER A 185 23.72 -22.41 16.12
N THR A 186 23.91 -21.17 16.58
CA THR A 186 25.19 -20.72 17.18
C THR A 186 25.19 -20.89 18.71
N GLY A 187 24.02 -21.03 19.35
CA GLY A 187 23.87 -21.18 20.80
C GLY A 187 24.01 -22.61 21.35
N ALA A 188 24.11 -23.64 20.51
CA ALA A 188 24.09 -25.05 20.93
C ALA A 188 25.46 -25.64 21.34
N SER A 189 26.55 -24.84 21.31
CA SER A 189 27.90 -25.31 21.65
C SER A 189 28.53 -24.53 22.80
N ALA A 190 27.85 -24.43 23.95
CA ALA A 190 28.48 -24.02 25.21
C ALA A 190 27.68 -24.52 26.43
N ALA A 191 27.65 -25.82 26.65
CA ALA A 191 27.21 -26.38 27.93
C ALA A 191 27.86 -27.75 28.20
N SER A 192 29.04 -27.76 28.87
CA SER A 192 29.42 -28.80 29.84
C SER A 192 30.76 -28.48 30.53
N GLU A 193 30.73 -28.30 31.87
CA GLU A 193 31.72 -28.66 32.93
C GLU A 193 31.36 -27.87 34.22
N SER A 194 30.53 -28.43 35.12
CA SER A 194 30.86 -29.19 36.37
C SER A 194 31.54 -28.36 37.49
N SER A 195 30.82 -27.92 38.55
CA SER A 195 30.82 -28.41 39.98
C SER A 195 32.17 -28.25 40.72
N GLU A 196 32.35 -27.81 41.99
CA GLU A 196 31.56 -27.75 43.23
C GLU A 196 32.39 -27.00 44.33
N ASP A 197 31.75 -26.55 45.42
CA ASP A 197 32.20 -26.60 46.86
C ASP A 197 32.07 -25.33 47.76
N THR A 198 31.01 -25.38 48.58
CA THR A 198 30.72 -24.96 49.98
C THR A 198 31.66 -24.00 50.77
N LYS A 199 31.11 -22.95 51.44
CA LYS A 199 30.72 -22.92 52.89
C LYS A 199 30.56 -21.50 53.51
N GLU A 200 29.52 -21.39 54.36
CA GLU A 200 29.32 -20.52 55.55
C GLU A 200 28.90 -19.03 55.49
N VAL A 201 28.18 -18.62 56.54
CA VAL A 201 27.14 -17.56 56.66
C VAL A 201 27.61 -16.42 57.63
N PRO A 202 26.75 -15.46 58.08
CA PRO A 202 26.77 -13.98 57.94
C PRO A 202 27.38 -13.26 59.21
N PRO A 203 27.16 -11.96 59.61
CA PRO A 203 26.14 -10.97 59.21
C PRO A 203 26.54 -9.46 59.20
N THR A 204 25.51 -8.60 59.15
CA THR A 204 25.32 -7.29 59.82
C THR A 204 25.63 -5.95 59.10
N THR A 205 24.51 -5.27 58.77
CA THR A 205 24.08 -3.88 59.11
C THR A 205 24.86 -2.60 58.72
N SER A 206 24.06 -1.66 58.17
CA SER A 206 24.10 -0.19 58.33
C SER A 206 25.29 0.53 57.65
N SER A 207 25.23 1.75 57.13
CA SER A 207 24.44 2.94 57.47
C SER A 207 24.66 4.03 56.40
N SER A 208 23.61 4.82 56.12
CA SER A 208 23.55 6.30 55.95
C SER A 208 24.67 7.14 55.30
N THR A 209 24.20 8.22 54.62
CA THR A 209 24.73 9.61 54.48
C THR A 209 25.01 9.95 53.02
N SER A 210 24.16 10.72 52.31
CA SER A 210 23.87 12.15 52.38
C SER A 210 25.04 13.07 51.97
N VAL A 211 24.69 14.20 51.34
CA VAL A 211 25.53 15.31 50.82
C VAL A 211 26.10 15.01 49.42
N LYS A 212 25.76 15.73 48.35
CA LYS A 212 25.52 17.17 48.19
C LYS A 212 24.61 17.44 46.99
#